data_AF-A0A484AZI1-F1
#
_entry.id   AF-A0A484AZI1-F1
#
_cell.length_a   1.000
_cell.length_b   1.000
_cell.length_c   1.000
_cell.angle_alpha   90.00
_cell.angle_beta   90.00
_cell.angle_gamma   90.00
#
_symmetry.space_group_name_H-M   'P 1'
#
loop_
_entity.id
_entity.type
_entity.pdbx_description
1 polymer ?
#
loop_
_entity_poly.entity_id
_entity_poly.type
_entity_poly.pdbx_seq_one_letter_code
_entity_poly.pdbx_strand_id
1 'polypeptide(L)'
;MKVNIFVQVLIVCSLYALAVSQSAADLAAYAKKQQECIKELKIPADEATQIMANKDVANPSAAYKCYHDCLYKKMGLMAADGKANGERIVKYAQARFSAPVDKIKTKLTDCMTSVKKVPNACEHIYNLELCMSKALTA
;
A
#
# COMPACT_ATOMS: atom_id res chain seq x y z
N MET A 1 -8.80 -22.46 -40.88
CA MET A 1 -7.70 -22.74 -39.93
C MET A 1 -8.31 -23.06 -38.57
N LYS A 2 -8.36 -24.34 -38.18
CA LYS A 2 -8.81 -24.76 -36.84
C LYS A 2 -7.63 -24.56 -35.89
N VAL A 3 -7.50 -23.36 -35.31
CA VAL A 3 -6.54 -23.14 -34.21
C VAL A 3 -6.94 -24.10 -33.10
N ASN A 4 -6.04 -25.03 -32.81
CA ASN A 4 -6.29 -26.23 -32.03
C ASN A 4 -6.74 -25.83 -30.62
N ILE A 5 -8.00 -26.10 -30.25
CA ILE A 5 -8.57 -25.75 -28.94
C ILE A 5 -7.65 -26.17 -27.78
N PHE A 6 -6.97 -27.31 -27.92
CA PHE A 6 -5.98 -27.81 -26.98
C PHE A 6 -4.78 -26.88 -26.75
N VAL A 7 -4.30 -26.18 -27.79
CA VAL A 7 -3.17 -25.24 -27.67
C VAL A 7 -3.61 -23.97 -26.93
N GLN A 8 -4.84 -23.50 -27.14
CA GLN A 8 -5.36 -22.34 -26.41
C GLN A 8 -5.56 -22.63 -24.91
N VAL A 9 -6.06 -23.82 -24.56
CA VAL A 9 -6.24 -24.23 -23.16
C VAL A 9 -4.90 -24.29 -22.42
N LEU A 10 -3.85 -24.86 -23.05
CA LEU A 10 -2.51 -24.94 -22.46
C LEU A 10 -1.88 -23.56 -22.22
N ILE A 11 -2.06 -22.61 -23.15
CA ILE A 11 -1.54 -21.24 -23.00
C ILE A 11 -2.22 -20.51 -21.85
N VAL A 12 -3.55 -20.62 -21.71
CA VAL A 12 -4.30 -19.98 -20.62
C VAL A 12 -3.89 -20.53 -19.25
N CYS A 13 -3.73 -21.86 -19.12
CA CYS A 13 -3.27 -22.47 -17.86
C CYS A 13 -1.85 -22.00 -17.47
N SER A 14 -0.96 -21.85 -18.44
CA SER A 14 0.43 -21.40 -18.22
C SER A 14 0.48 -19.96 -17.70
N LEU A 15 -0.32 -19.06 -18.30
CA LEU A 15 -0.42 -17.67 -17.89
C LEU A 15 -1.02 -17.53 -16.48
N TYR A 16 -1.99 -18.39 -16.13
CA TYR A 16 -2.60 -18.39 -14.80
C TYR A 16 -1.60 -18.81 -13.71
N ALA A 17 -0.80 -19.86 -13.96
CA ALA A 17 0.24 -20.30 -13.03
C ALA A 17 1.30 -19.21 -12.79
N LEU A 18 1.74 -18.52 -13.86
CA LEU A 18 2.66 -17.39 -13.75
C LEU A 18 2.05 -16.23 -12.94
N ALA A 19 0.80 -15.85 -13.20
CA ALA A 19 0.11 -14.79 -12.47
C ALA A 19 -0.02 -15.09 -10.96
N VAL A 20 -0.32 -16.35 -10.60
CA VAL A 20 -0.39 -16.79 -9.19
C VAL A 20 1.00 -16.78 -8.52
N SER A 21 2.04 -17.20 -9.24
CA SER A 21 3.41 -17.16 -8.69
C SER A 21 3.91 -15.73 -8.44
N GLN A 22 3.58 -14.81 -9.35
CA GLN A 22 3.93 -13.40 -9.24
C GLN A 22 3.22 -12.75 -8.05
N SER A 23 1.92 -13.03 -7.86
CA SER A 23 1.17 -12.48 -6.73
C SER A 23 1.71 -12.96 -5.39
N ALA A 24 2.06 -14.24 -5.26
CA ALA A 24 2.68 -14.77 -4.03
C ALA A 24 4.02 -14.09 -3.69
N ALA A 25 4.87 -13.87 -4.70
CA ALA A 25 6.14 -13.16 -4.55
C ALA A 25 5.92 -11.69 -4.13
N ASP A 26 4.93 -11.02 -4.72
CA ASP A 26 4.59 -9.64 -4.40
C ASP A 26 4.04 -9.50 -2.96
N LEU A 27 3.20 -10.44 -2.51
CA LEU A 27 2.74 -10.49 -1.11
C LEU A 27 3.90 -10.70 -0.14
N ALA A 28 4.82 -11.62 -0.44
CA ALA A 28 5.99 -11.87 0.39
C ALA A 28 6.93 -10.65 0.45
N ALA A 29 7.14 -9.98 -0.69
CA ALA A 29 7.94 -8.75 -0.76
C ALA A 29 7.29 -7.60 0.02
N TYR A 30 5.96 -7.50 0.00
CA TYR A 30 5.21 -6.55 0.80
C TYR A 30 5.37 -6.84 2.30
N ALA A 31 5.08 -8.07 2.74
CA ALA A 31 5.20 -8.48 4.14
C ALA A 31 6.62 -8.26 4.68
N LYS A 32 7.65 -8.55 3.88
CA LYS A 32 9.05 -8.27 4.23
C LYS A 32 9.29 -6.78 4.51
N LYS A 33 8.77 -5.88 3.66
CA LYS A 33 8.90 -4.43 3.88
C LYS A 33 8.16 -3.96 5.13
N GLN A 34 7.00 -4.54 5.43
CA GLN A 34 6.29 -4.26 6.69
C GLN A 34 7.16 -4.65 7.89
N GLN A 35 7.72 -5.86 7.90
CA GLN A 35 8.58 -6.36 8.97
C GLN A 35 9.85 -5.53 9.14
N GLU A 36 10.48 -5.10 8.04
CA GLU A 36 11.62 -4.19 8.08
C GLU A 36 11.26 -2.88 8.79
N CYS A 37 10.14 -2.24 8.43
CA CYS A 37 9.70 -1.00 9.07
C CYS A 37 9.33 -1.18 10.55
N ILE A 38 8.65 -2.28 10.90
CA ILE A 38 8.33 -2.63 12.29
C ILE A 38 9.62 -2.71 13.11
N LYS A 39 10.65 -3.38 12.58
CA LYS A 39 11.94 -3.55 13.25
C LYS A 39 12.74 -2.25 13.34
N GLU A 40 12.86 -1.51 12.23
CA GLU A 40 13.62 -0.26 12.15
C GLU A 40 13.07 0.81 13.11
N LEU A 41 11.74 0.94 13.16
CA LEU A 41 11.04 1.92 14.00
C LEU A 41 10.81 1.44 15.43
N LYS A 42 11.13 0.17 15.73
CA LYS A 42 10.88 -0.48 17.03
C LYS A 42 9.41 -0.37 17.45
N ILE A 43 8.52 -0.68 16.52
CA ILE A 43 7.07 -0.66 16.76
C ILE A 43 6.71 -1.69 17.84
N PRO A 44 5.91 -1.32 18.86
CA PRO A 44 5.37 -2.23 19.86
C PRO A 44 4.72 -3.50 19.27
N ALA A 45 4.83 -4.62 19.96
CA ALA A 45 4.42 -5.92 19.44
C ALA A 45 2.91 -6.02 19.16
N ASP A 46 2.08 -5.34 19.95
CA ASP A 46 0.64 -5.25 19.77
C ASP A 46 0.28 -4.49 18.49
N GLU A 47 0.90 -3.34 18.24
CA GLU A 47 0.73 -2.56 17.00
C GLU A 47 1.30 -3.33 15.79
N ALA A 48 2.45 -3.98 15.94
CA ALA A 48 3.04 -4.82 14.90
C ALA A 48 2.11 -5.97 14.49
N THR A 49 1.44 -6.60 15.46
CA THR A 49 0.44 -7.65 15.19
C THR A 49 -0.74 -7.10 14.39
N GLN A 50 -1.20 -5.89 14.72
CA GLN A 50 -2.29 -5.24 13.99
C GLN A 50 -1.87 -4.85 12.57
N ILE A 51 -0.67 -4.32 12.38
CA ILE A 51 -0.09 -4.01 11.06
C ILE A 51 -0.08 -5.26 10.17
N MET A 52 0.48 -6.37 10.67
CA MET A 52 0.61 -7.61 9.89
C MET A 52 -0.76 -8.23 9.58
N ALA A 53 -1.78 -7.93 10.38
CA ALA A 53 -3.17 -8.32 10.15
C ALA A 53 -3.96 -7.31 9.28
N ASN A 54 -3.32 -6.24 8.80
CA ASN A 54 -3.96 -5.10 8.13
C ASN A 54 -5.15 -4.52 8.91
N LYS A 55 -5.03 -4.45 10.24
CA LYS A 55 -6.02 -3.85 11.13
C LYS A 55 -5.60 -2.45 11.53
N ASP A 56 -6.59 -1.60 11.82
CA ASP A 56 -6.35 -0.27 12.36
C ASP A 56 -5.72 -0.34 13.75
N VAL A 57 -4.78 0.57 14.01
CA VAL A 57 -4.16 0.75 15.33
C VAL A 57 -4.84 1.90 16.07
N ALA A 58 -5.57 1.55 17.12
CA ALA A 58 -6.20 2.54 18.01
C ALA A 58 -5.13 3.18 18.91
N ASN A 59 -5.12 4.51 18.99
CA ASN A 59 -4.16 5.29 19.80
C ASN A 59 -2.69 4.98 19.51
N PRO A 60 -2.23 5.20 18.27
CA PRO A 60 -0.92 4.74 17.84
C PRO A 60 0.23 5.47 18.53
N SER A 61 1.28 4.70 18.79
CA SER A 61 2.58 5.18 19.23
C SER A 61 3.20 6.15 18.22
N ALA A 62 4.17 6.94 18.68
CA ALA A 62 4.97 7.79 17.79
C ALA A 62 5.70 6.98 16.71
N ALA A 63 6.15 5.76 17.04
CA ALA A 63 6.79 4.85 16.09
C ALA A 63 5.83 4.40 14.99
N TYR A 64 4.58 4.05 15.35
CA TYR A 64 3.57 3.68 14.36
C TYR A 64 3.21 4.84 13.43
N LYS A 65 3.16 6.08 13.92
CA LYS A 65 2.92 7.24 13.04
C LYS A 65 3.98 7.36 11.94
N CYS A 66 5.20 6.88 12.18
CA CYS A 66 6.26 6.80 11.15
C CYS A 66 6.18 5.57 10.24
N TYR A 67 5.34 4.58 10.56
CA TYR A 67 5.26 3.32 9.83
C TYR A 67 4.95 3.51 8.34
N HIS A 68 3.91 4.30 8.03
CA HIS A 68 3.49 4.52 6.64
C HIS A 68 4.54 5.30 5.84
N ASP A 69 5.22 6.27 6.43
CA ASP A 69 6.34 6.96 5.77
C ASP A 69 7.47 5.98 5.42
N CYS A 70 7.87 5.11 6.36
CA CYS A 70 8.86 4.06 6.12
C CYS A 70 8.42 3.10 5.00
N LEU A 71 7.20 2.57 5.11
CA LEU A 71 6.67 1.60 4.17
C LEU A 71 6.57 2.20 2.76
N TYR A 72 6.09 3.44 2.65
CA TYR A 72 5.90 4.12 1.37
C TYR A 72 7.22 4.42 0.68
N LYS A 73 8.28 4.75 1.43
CA LYS A 73 9.64 4.86 0.89
C LYS A 73 10.17 3.52 0.39
N LYS A 74 10.03 2.44 1.17
CA LYS A 74 10.47 1.09 0.75
C LYS A 74 9.67 0.51 -0.42
N MET A 75 8.41 0.94 -0.60
CA MET A 75 7.61 0.61 -1.76
C MET A 75 7.91 1.50 -2.98
N GLY A 76 8.68 2.58 -2.81
CA GLY A 76 8.95 3.56 -3.87
C GLY A 76 7.72 4.39 -4.24
N LEU A 77 6.75 4.50 -3.33
CA LEU A 77 5.60 5.41 -3.43
C LEU A 77 6.04 6.85 -3.11
N MET A 78 7.06 6.97 -2.28
CA MET A 78 7.74 8.21 -1.97
C MET A 78 9.24 8.03 -2.17
N ALA A 79 9.89 9.03 -2.73
CA ALA A 79 11.34 9.12 -2.76
C ALA A 79 11.90 9.48 -1.37
N ALA A 80 13.20 9.28 -1.17
CA ALA A 80 13.87 9.59 0.09
C ALA A 80 13.78 11.10 0.45
N ASP A 81 13.69 11.98 -0.55
CA ASP A 81 13.47 13.42 -0.39
C ASP A 81 12.01 13.80 -0.12
N GLY A 82 11.11 12.81 0.01
CA GLY A 82 9.68 13.01 0.29
C GLY A 82 8.83 13.26 -0.95
N LYS A 83 9.38 13.23 -2.17
CA LYS A 83 8.57 13.39 -3.39
C LYS A 83 7.72 12.16 -3.65
N ALA A 84 6.41 12.38 -3.83
CA ALA A 84 5.44 11.33 -4.12
C ALA A 84 5.54 10.86 -5.59
N ASN A 85 5.46 9.55 -5.81
CA ASN A 85 5.24 8.95 -7.11
C ASN A 85 3.73 8.69 -7.29
N GLY A 86 3.03 9.67 -7.86
CA GLY A 86 1.57 9.65 -8.00
C GLY A 86 1.03 8.41 -8.73
N GLU A 87 1.71 7.94 -9.77
CA GLU A 87 1.29 6.74 -10.51
C GLU A 87 1.35 5.49 -9.63
N ARG A 88 2.45 5.30 -8.89
CA ARG A 88 2.59 4.17 -7.98
C ARG A 88 1.61 4.25 -6.81
N ILE A 89 1.35 5.45 -6.28
CA ILE A 89 0.35 5.67 -5.23
C ILE A 89 -1.04 5.24 -5.68
N VAL A 90 -1.46 5.67 -6.86
CA VAL A 90 -2.76 5.29 -7.42
C VAL A 90 -2.85 3.77 -7.62
N LYS A 91 -1.82 3.14 -8.18
CA LYS A 91 -1.77 1.68 -8.35
C LYS A 91 -1.83 0.93 -7.02
N TYR A 92 -1.08 1.39 -6.01
CA TYR A 92 -1.10 0.80 -4.67
C TYR A 92 -2.48 0.92 -4.01
N ALA A 93 -3.08 2.12 -4.05
CA ALA A 93 -4.42 2.35 -3.50
C ALA A 93 -5.48 1.51 -4.22
N GLN A 94 -5.37 1.31 -5.53
CA GLN A 94 -6.28 0.46 -6.29
C GLN A 94 -6.19 -1.00 -5.83
N ALA A 95 -4.98 -1.51 -5.64
CA ALA A 95 -4.76 -2.87 -5.14
C ALA A 95 -5.27 -3.05 -3.69
N ARG A 96 -5.17 -2.01 -2.85
CA ARG A 96 -5.55 -2.06 -1.44
C ARG A 96 -7.06 -1.92 -1.21
N PHE A 97 -7.71 -0.97 -1.89
CA PHE A 97 -9.10 -0.60 -1.61
C PHE A 97 -10.09 -1.14 -2.64
N SER A 98 -9.63 -1.79 -3.72
CA SER A 98 -10.46 -2.26 -4.83
C SER A 98 -11.40 -1.16 -5.38
N ALA A 99 -10.98 0.10 -5.29
CA ALA A 99 -11.77 1.26 -5.66
C ALA A 99 -11.45 1.72 -7.10
N PRO A 100 -12.39 2.37 -7.81
CA PRO A 100 -12.12 2.95 -9.12
C PRO A 100 -11.00 4.00 -9.06
N VAL A 101 -10.14 4.02 -10.07
CA VAL A 101 -8.98 4.93 -10.16
C VAL A 101 -9.39 6.40 -10.01
N ASP A 102 -10.51 6.80 -10.61
CA ASP A 102 -10.98 8.19 -10.53
C ASP A 102 -11.47 8.56 -9.12
N LYS A 103 -12.10 7.62 -8.40
CA LYS A 103 -12.45 7.80 -6.97
C LYS A 103 -11.17 7.98 -6.15
N ILE A 104 -10.15 7.14 -6.39
CA ILE A 104 -8.86 7.22 -5.69
C ILE A 104 -8.18 8.56 -5.93
N LYS A 105 -8.06 9.01 -7.19
CA LYS A 105 -7.42 10.29 -7.53
C LYS A 105 -8.15 11.48 -6.92
N THR A 106 -9.48 11.47 -6.99
CA THR A 106 -10.32 12.50 -6.37
C THR A 106 -10.07 12.55 -4.87
N LYS A 107 -10.16 11.41 -4.16
CA LYS A 107 -9.96 11.35 -2.71
C LYS A 107 -8.54 11.66 -2.28
N LEU A 108 -7.55 11.27 -3.06
CA LEU A 108 -6.16 11.69 -2.84
C LEU A 108 -6.02 13.21 -2.90
N THR A 109 -6.66 13.85 -3.88
CA THR A 109 -6.64 15.32 -4.02
C THR A 109 -7.37 16.00 -2.87
N ASP A 110 -8.55 15.50 -2.48
CA ASP A 110 -9.32 15.98 -1.33
C ASP A 110 -8.48 15.89 -0.04
N CYS A 111 -7.81 14.75 0.19
CA CYS A 111 -6.98 14.53 1.37
C CYS A 111 -5.71 15.37 1.39
N MET A 112 -5.02 15.50 0.25
CA MET A 112 -3.84 16.38 0.13
C MET A 112 -4.18 17.86 0.39
N THR A 113 -5.41 18.27 0.09
CA THR A 113 -5.88 19.64 0.31
C THR A 113 -6.38 19.87 1.73
N SER A 114 -7.06 18.88 2.33
CA SER A 114 -7.66 19.00 3.67
C SER A 114 -6.69 18.71 4.82
N VAL A 115 -5.69 17.86 4.61
CA VAL A 115 -4.71 17.52 5.64
C VAL A 115 -3.74 18.69 5.82
N LYS A 116 -3.77 19.30 7.01
CA LYS A 116 -2.83 20.36 7.38
C LYS A 116 -1.39 19.86 7.26
N LYS A 117 -0.56 20.60 6.53
CA LYS A 117 0.88 20.36 6.47
C LYS A 117 1.49 20.62 7.84
N VAL A 118 2.17 19.61 8.38
CA VAL A 118 2.91 19.68 9.65
C VAL A 118 4.40 19.46 9.39
N PRO A 119 5.31 20.04 10.21
CA PRO A 119 6.75 19.92 9.97
C PRO A 119 7.27 18.47 10.06
N ASN A 120 6.65 17.64 10.89
CA ASN A 120 7.02 16.24 11.04
C ASN A 120 6.46 15.42 9.87
N ALA A 121 7.36 14.88 9.04
CA ALA A 121 6.98 14.09 7.87
C ALA A 121 6.14 12.84 8.23
N CYS A 122 6.48 12.14 9.32
CA CYS A 122 5.73 10.98 9.77
C CYS A 122 4.28 11.35 10.12
N GLU A 123 4.09 12.42 10.89
CA GLU A 123 2.75 12.88 11.27
C GLU A 123 1.94 13.33 10.05
N HIS A 124 2.59 14.02 9.10
CA HIS A 124 1.92 14.44 7.88
C HIS A 124 1.43 13.25 7.05
N ILE A 125 2.29 12.25 6.83
CA ILE A 125 1.95 11.03 6.08
C ILE A 125 0.91 10.20 6.82
N TYR A 126 1.01 10.08 8.15
CA TYR A 126 0.01 9.40 8.96
C TYR A 126 -1.38 10.06 8.85
N ASN A 127 -1.45 11.39 8.92
CA ASN A 127 -2.72 12.10 8.76
C ASN A 127 -3.30 11.94 7.35
N LEU A 128 -2.45 11.91 6.33
CA LEU A 128 -2.87 11.62 4.96
C LEU A 128 -3.43 10.21 4.81
N GLU A 129 -2.78 9.21 5.42
CA GLU A 129 -3.24 7.82 5.43
C GLU A 129 -4.60 7.68 6.11
N LEU A 130 -4.79 8.32 7.27
CA LEU A 130 -6.08 8.32 7.95
C LEU A 130 -7.19 8.91 7.09
N CYS A 131 -6.90 10.00 6.37
CA CYS A 131 -7.88 10.60 5.47
C CYS A 131 -8.22 9.65 4.31
N MET A 132 -7.21 9.07 3.67
CA MET A 132 -7.39 8.17 2.53
C MET A 132 -8.13 6.90 2.91
N SER A 133 -7.75 6.26 4.02
CA SER A 133 -8.42 5.07 4.54
C SER A 133 -9.89 5.36 4.77
N LYS A 134 -10.22 6.40 5.55
CA LYS A 134 -11.62 6.80 5.80
C LYS A 134 -12.38 7.12 4.52
N ALA A 135 -11.76 7.79 3.55
CA ALA A 135 -12.42 8.19 2.30
C ALA A 135 -12.68 7.02 1.33
N LEU A 136 -11.93 5.92 1.46
CA LEU A 136 -12.00 4.77 0.55
C LEU A 136 -12.63 3.52 1.19
N THR A 137 -12.65 3.42 2.51
CA THR A 137 -13.39 2.37 3.24
C THR A 137 -14.83 2.77 3.59
N ALA A 138 -15.19 4.05 3.40
CA ALA A 138 -16.55 4.55 3.52
C ALA A 138 -17.40 4.28 2.26
#